data_AF-A0A9X1HEI9-F1
#
_entry.id   AF-A0A9X1HEI9-F1
#
_cell.length_a   1.000
_cell.length_b   1.000
_cell.length_c   1.000
_cell.angle_alpha   90.00
_cell.angle_beta   90.00
_cell.angle_gamma   90.00
#
_symmetry.space_group_name_H-M   'P 1'
#
loop_
_entity.id
_entity.type
_entity.pdbx_description
1 polymer ?
#
loop_
_entity_poly.entity_id
_entity_poly.type
_entity_poly.pdbx_seq_one_letter_code
_entity_poly.pdbx_strand_id
1 'polypeptide(L)'
;MKKLFISFIVCFLFTSVYSLDASKVASGSIVNTWTWEKSVGGNDNPYVATPKSIGFTKKIIFTSNGRIITYKNNVEIRNSAYQVEKGIGFSDQSQHDLISFEGKTYVIENLDNQNLTIVSNDQDGARTIFKR
;
A
#
# COMPACT_ATOMS: atom_id res chain seq x y z
N MET A 1 -16.25 45.35 -46.33
CA MET A 1 -14.80 45.62 -46.15
C MET A 1 -14.56 46.11 -44.72
N LYS A 2 -13.38 45.78 -44.19
CA LYS A 2 -12.82 46.10 -42.85
C LYS A 2 -13.22 45.17 -41.70
N LYS A 3 -12.33 44.19 -41.54
CA LYS A 3 -12.09 43.35 -40.36
C LYS A 3 -11.63 44.24 -39.20
N LEU A 4 -12.12 43.97 -37.99
CA LEU A 4 -11.44 44.38 -36.76
C LEU A 4 -11.20 43.12 -35.93
N PHE A 5 -9.95 42.64 -36.03
CA PHE A 5 -9.38 41.66 -35.14
C PHE A 5 -9.08 42.35 -33.80
N ILE A 6 -9.72 41.90 -32.72
CA ILE A 6 -9.22 42.15 -31.37
C ILE A 6 -9.03 40.80 -30.71
N SER A 7 -7.76 40.47 -30.57
CA SER A 7 -7.24 39.40 -29.72
C SER A 7 -7.47 39.78 -28.26
N PHE A 8 -8.03 38.87 -27.47
CA PHE A 8 -7.89 38.87 -26.02
C PHE A 8 -7.48 37.47 -25.57
N ILE A 9 -6.17 37.32 -25.38
CA ILE A 9 -5.58 36.32 -24.50
C ILE A 9 -5.97 36.72 -23.08
N VAL A 10 -6.48 35.79 -22.25
CA VAL A 10 -6.08 35.63 -20.84
C VAL A 10 -6.66 34.31 -20.29
N CYS A 11 -5.71 33.45 -19.90
CA CYS A 11 -5.70 32.43 -18.84
C CYS A 11 -6.87 31.43 -18.72
N PHE A 12 -6.58 30.22 -19.20
CA PHE A 12 -7.02 28.96 -18.60
C PHE A 12 -6.75 28.96 -17.09
N LEU A 13 -7.79 29.15 -16.29
CA LEU A 13 -7.79 28.74 -14.89
C LEU A 13 -8.27 27.28 -14.86
N PHE A 14 -7.36 26.33 -15.13
CA PHE A 14 -7.57 24.96 -14.67
C PHE A 14 -7.40 24.96 -13.16
N THR A 15 -8.47 25.24 -12.43
CA THR A 15 -8.54 24.92 -11.01
C THR A 15 -8.67 23.41 -10.91
N SER A 16 -7.54 22.70 -10.86
CA SER A 16 -7.52 21.32 -10.37
C SER A 16 -7.89 21.38 -8.89
N VAL A 17 -9.18 21.21 -8.61
CA VAL A 17 -9.66 20.99 -7.25
C VAL A 17 -9.09 19.64 -6.84
N TYR A 18 -7.97 19.64 -6.11
CA TYR A 18 -7.54 18.44 -5.41
C TYR A 18 -8.60 18.18 -4.35
N SER A 19 -9.51 17.26 -4.64
CA SER A 19 -10.38 16.67 -3.63
C SER A 19 -9.48 15.88 -2.70
N LEU A 20 -8.96 16.54 -1.66
CA LEU A 20 -8.44 15.85 -0.48
C LEU A 20 -9.66 15.34 0.28
N ASP A 21 -10.20 14.24 -0.25
CA ASP A 21 -11.17 13.43 0.46
C ASP A 21 -10.39 12.70 1.56
N ALA A 22 -10.11 13.43 2.65
CA ALA A 22 -9.61 12.86 3.89
C ALA A 22 -10.75 12.04 4.52
N SER A 23 -11.00 10.89 3.90
CA SER A 23 -12.02 9.95 4.30
C SER A 23 -11.76 9.53 5.75
N LYS A 24 -12.72 9.90 6.59
CA LYS A 24 -13.12 9.29 7.87
C LYS A 24 -12.31 8.02 8.16
N VAL A 25 -11.38 8.08 9.13
CA VAL A 25 -10.63 6.91 9.60
C VAL A 25 -11.63 5.96 10.26
N ALA A 26 -12.17 5.05 9.46
CA ALA A 26 -12.97 3.93 9.90
C ALA A 26 -12.08 3.00 10.74
N SER A 27 -12.68 2.40 11.77
CA SER A 27 -12.04 1.33 12.53
C SER A 27 -11.51 0.26 11.56
N GLY A 28 -10.22 -0.05 11.60
CA GLY A 28 -9.55 -0.93 10.62
C GLY A 28 -8.76 -0.23 9.51
N SER A 29 -8.42 1.05 9.63
CA SER A 29 -7.56 1.71 8.63
C SER A 29 -6.18 1.06 8.51
N ILE A 30 -5.74 0.85 7.26
CA ILE A 30 -4.38 0.39 6.93
C ILE A 30 -3.32 1.42 7.31
N VAL A 31 -3.70 2.71 7.40
CA VAL A 31 -2.84 3.82 7.83
C VAL A 31 -2.47 3.60 9.30
N ASN A 32 -1.28 3.06 9.54
CA ASN A 32 -0.74 2.81 10.86
C ASN A 32 0.75 2.45 10.80
N THR A 33 1.33 2.24 11.98
CA THR A 33 2.59 1.51 12.12
C THR A 33 2.29 0.02 12.28
N TRP A 34 3.02 -0.80 11.54
CA TRP A 34 2.87 -2.24 11.51
C TRP A 34 4.24 -2.88 11.70
N THR A 35 4.44 -3.54 12.84
CA THR A 35 5.63 -4.30 13.20
C THR A 35 5.51 -5.71 12.62
N TRP A 36 6.52 -6.13 11.88
CA TRP A 36 6.57 -7.47 11.28
C TRP A 36 6.71 -8.54 12.35
N GLU A 37 5.76 -9.47 12.41
CA GLU A 37 5.82 -10.63 13.31
C GLU A 37 6.52 -11.80 12.63
N LYS A 38 6.09 -12.14 11.41
CA LYS A 38 6.63 -13.24 10.63
C LYS A 38 6.24 -13.16 9.16
N SER A 39 7.00 -13.87 8.32
CA SER A 39 6.61 -14.19 6.95
C SER A 39 6.60 -15.71 6.77
N VAL A 40 5.66 -16.20 5.98
CA VAL A 40 5.52 -17.60 5.60
C VAL A 40 5.67 -17.66 4.08
N GLY A 41 6.63 -18.45 3.59
CA GLY A 41 6.84 -18.67 2.17
C GLY A 41 5.64 -19.34 1.51
N GLY A 42 5.64 -19.33 0.19
CA GLY A 42 4.58 -19.90 -0.62
C GLY A 42 4.43 -21.42 -0.51
N ASN A 43 3.45 -21.95 -1.23
CA ASN A 43 3.15 -23.38 -1.24
C ASN A 43 4.34 -24.25 -1.66
N ASP A 44 5.16 -23.74 -2.59
CA ASP A 44 6.32 -24.46 -3.13
C ASP A 44 7.53 -24.44 -2.17
N ASN A 45 7.56 -23.51 -1.19
CA ASN A 45 8.63 -23.41 -0.20
C ASN A 45 8.13 -22.79 1.12
N PRO A 46 7.54 -23.58 2.03
CA PRO A 46 6.87 -23.10 3.23
C PRO A 46 7.85 -22.73 4.37
N TYR A 47 8.82 -21.87 4.08
CA TYR A 47 9.76 -21.37 5.08
C TYR A 47 9.13 -20.30 5.97
N VAL A 48 9.41 -20.33 7.28
CA VAL A 48 8.94 -19.30 8.22
C VAL A 48 10.08 -18.40 8.67
N ALA A 49 10.01 -17.13 8.26
CA ALA A 49 10.91 -16.07 8.69
C ALA A 49 10.32 -15.33 9.89
N THR A 50 11.13 -15.11 10.93
CA THR A 50 10.79 -14.29 12.11
C THR A 50 11.95 -13.35 12.41
N PRO A 51 11.75 -12.29 13.21
CA PRO A 51 12.87 -11.46 13.66
C PRO A 51 14.00 -12.26 14.29
N LYS A 52 13.66 -13.32 15.05
CA LYS A 52 14.63 -14.21 15.69
C LYS A 52 15.41 -15.05 14.67
N SER A 53 14.76 -15.62 13.66
CA SER A 53 15.44 -16.49 12.69
C SER A 53 16.28 -15.72 11.68
N ILE A 54 15.90 -14.48 11.35
CA ILE A 54 16.62 -13.65 10.37
C ILE A 54 17.62 -12.67 11.03
N GLY A 55 17.47 -12.39 12.33
CA GLY A 55 18.40 -11.54 13.09
C GLY A 55 18.17 -10.03 12.91
N PHE A 56 17.00 -9.60 12.45
CA PHE A 56 16.63 -8.18 12.39
C PHE A 56 15.13 -7.98 12.61
N THR A 57 14.75 -6.77 13.02
CA THR A 57 13.34 -6.35 13.07
C THR A 57 12.97 -5.54 11.83
N LYS A 58 11.70 -5.65 11.42
CA LYS A 58 11.12 -4.85 10.34
C LYS A 58 9.85 -4.19 10.85
N LYS A 59 9.61 -2.94 10.45
CA LYS A 59 8.30 -2.30 10.57
C LYS A 59 8.00 -1.52 9.31
N ILE A 60 6.73 -1.37 8.99
CA ILE A 60 6.25 -0.51 7.91
C ILE A 60 5.28 0.51 8.47
N ILE A 61 5.26 1.71 7.88
CA ILE A 61 4.31 2.77 8.24
C ILE A 61 3.56 3.15 6.99
N PHE A 62 2.25 2.90 6.96
CA PHE A 62 1.36 3.46 5.95
C PHE A 62 0.87 4.81 6.44
N THR A 63 1.07 5.84 5.63
CA THR A 63 0.71 7.22 5.94
C THR A 63 -0.54 7.63 5.17
N SER A 64 -1.32 8.56 5.73
CA SER A 64 -2.55 9.06 5.11
C SER A 64 -2.34 9.75 3.76
N ASN A 65 -1.12 10.20 3.46
CA ASN A 65 -0.76 10.78 2.16
C ASN A 65 -0.29 9.74 1.13
N GLY A 66 -0.62 8.46 1.31
CA GLY A 66 -0.36 7.42 0.31
C GLY A 66 1.09 6.98 0.23
N ARG A 67 1.86 7.05 1.33
CA ARG A 67 3.24 6.55 1.38
C ARG A 67 3.41 5.40 2.36
N ILE A 68 4.31 4.48 1.98
CA ILE A 68 4.78 3.39 2.83
C ILE A 68 6.25 3.62 3.14
N ILE A 69 6.59 3.61 4.42
CA ILE A 69 7.97 3.75 4.91
C ILE A 69 8.38 2.44 5.55
N THR A 70 9.45 1.83 5.04
CA THR A 70 9.97 0.57 5.58
C THR A 70 11.21 0.85 6.43
N TYR A 71 11.23 0.27 7.62
CA TYR A 71 12.35 0.32 8.55
C TYR A 71 12.93 -1.08 8.77
N LYS A 72 14.25 -1.16 8.89
CA LYS A 72 14.99 -2.32 9.37
C LYS A 72 15.80 -1.90 10.58
N ASN A 73 15.65 -2.59 11.71
CA ASN A 73 16.31 -2.24 12.98
C ASN A 73 16.17 -0.75 13.32
N ASN A 74 14.95 -0.20 13.16
CA ASN A 74 14.62 1.22 13.36
C ASN A 74 15.31 2.23 12.43
N VAL A 75 16.06 1.77 11.43
CA VAL A 75 16.60 2.65 10.37
C VAL A 75 15.65 2.62 9.18
N GLU A 76 15.23 3.79 8.69
CA GLU A 76 14.49 3.90 7.44
C GLU A 76 15.36 3.38 6.29
N ILE A 77 14.88 2.37 5.58
CA ILE A 77 15.58 1.78 4.43
C ILE A 77 14.86 2.03 3.11
N ARG A 78 13.59 2.47 3.17
CA ARG A 78 12.81 2.73 1.97
C ARG A 78 11.61 3.63 2.24
N ASN A 79 11.25 4.38 1.22
CA ASN A 79 10.12 5.27 1.23
C ASN A 79 9.49 5.35 -0.16
N SER A 80 8.24 4.91 -0.30
CA SER A 80 7.59 4.81 -1.61
C SER A 80 6.10 5.11 -1.54
N ALA A 81 5.49 5.36 -2.69
CA ALA A 81 4.04 5.45 -2.78
C ALA A 81 3.42 4.05 -2.64
N TYR A 82 2.22 3.98 -2.06
CA TYR A 82 1.37 2.80 -2.12
C TYR A 82 -0.01 3.15 -2.67
N GLN A 83 -0.68 2.15 -3.22
CA GLN A 83 -2.05 2.25 -3.71
C GLN A 83 -2.88 1.11 -3.14
N VAL A 84 -4.12 1.43 -2.74
CA VAL A 84 -5.12 0.43 -2.33
C VAL A 84 -6.26 0.48 -3.33
N GLU A 85 -6.66 -0.68 -3.84
CA GLU A 85 -7.72 -0.80 -4.85
C GLU A 85 -8.41 -2.15 -4.78
N LYS A 86 -9.56 -2.29 -5.43
CA LYS A 86 -10.19 -3.59 -5.63
C LYS A 86 -9.58 -4.26 -6.87
N GLY A 87 -9.27 -5.54 -6.76
CA GLY A 87 -8.76 -6.33 -7.90
C GLY A 87 -8.94 -7.82 -7.71
N ILE A 88 -8.50 -8.60 -8.69
CA ILE A 88 -8.65 -10.06 -8.68
C ILE A 88 -7.46 -10.72 -7.99
N GLY A 89 -7.76 -11.62 -7.06
CA GLY A 89 -6.78 -12.47 -6.40
C GLY A 89 -6.28 -13.60 -7.31
N PHE A 90 -4.98 -13.87 -7.31
CA PHE A 90 -4.38 -14.90 -8.13
C PHE A 90 -4.87 -16.31 -7.76
N SER A 91 -5.02 -16.58 -6.46
CA SER A 91 -5.30 -17.94 -5.94
C SER A 91 -6.75 -18.40 -6.14
N ASP A 92 -7.72 -17.51 -5.95
CA ASP A 92 -9.15 -17.86 -5.95
C ASP A 92 -9.95 -17.18 -7.07
N GLN A 93 -9.28 -16.35 -7.89
CA GLN A 93 -9.88 -15.60 -8.99
C GLN A 93 -11.08 -14.74 -8.55
N SER A 94 -11.11 -14.35 -7.28
CA SER A 94 -12.18 -13.55 -6.68
C SER A 94 -11.74 -12.12 -6.42
N GLN A 95 -12.69 -11.22 -6.20
CA GLN A 95 -12.39 -9.82 -5.92
C GLN A 95 -11.94 -9.61 -4.47
N HIS A 96 -10.81 -8.95 -4.28
CA HIS A 96 -10.22 -8.62 -2.99
C HIS A 96 -9.81 -7.15 -2.89
N ASP A 97 -9.55 -6.69 -1.66
CA ASP A 97 -8.75 -5.49 -1.46
C ASP A 97 -7.27 -5.81 -1.72
N LEU A 98 -6.67 -5.05 -2.62
CA LEU A 98 -5.28 -5.16 -2.98
C LEU A 98 -4.50 -3.96 -2.46
N ILE A 99 -3.24 -4.19 -2.13
CA ILE A 99 -2.27 -3.14 -1.89
C ILE A 99 -1.05 -3.32 -2.77
N SER A 100 -0.68 -2.25 -3.48
CA SER A 100 0.48 -2.22 -4.36
C SER A 100 1.51 -1.23 -3.86
N PHE A 101 2.76 -1.66 -3.73
CA PHE A 101 3.90 -0.81 -3.44
C PHE A 101 5.19 -1.49 -3.91
N GLU A 102 6.20 -0.69 -4.25
CA GLU A 102 7.52 -1.19 -4.64
C GLU A 102 7.51 -2.22 -5.79
N GLY A 103 6.57 -2.06 -6.74
CA GLY A 103 6.40 -2.96 -7.88
C GLY A 103 5.81 -4.33 -7.53
N LYS A 104 5.28 -4.51 -6.32
CA LYS A 104 4.59 -5.72 -5.87
C LYS A 104 3.16 -5.41 -5.51
N THR A 105 2.27 -6.37 -5.75
CA THR A 105 0.86 -6.30 -5.40
C THR A 105 0.54 -7.44 -4.44
N TYR A 106 -0.23 -7.12 -3.42
CA TYR A 106 -0.62 -8.05 -2.37
C TYR A 106 -2.13 -8.04 -2.18
N VAL A 107 -2.70 -9.19 -1.86
CA VAL A 107 -4.04 -9.30 -1.29
C VAL A 107 -3.97 -8.93 0.19
N ILE A 108 -4.88 -8.08 0.66
CA ILE A 108 -5.10 -7.81 2.09
C ILE A 108 -5.99 -8.93 2.62
N GLU A 109 -5.39 -9.95 3.24
CA GLU A 109 -6.11 -11.13 3.74
C GLU A 109 -6.79 -10.87 5.10
N ASN A 110 -6.13 -10.09 5.97
CA ASN A 110 -6.71 -9.64 7.23
C ASN A 110 -6.27 -8.21 7.54
N LEU A 111 -7.20 -7.38 8.00
CA LEU A 111 -6.93 -6.03 8.48
C LEU A 111 -7.92 -5.69 9.59
N ASP A 112 -7.41 -5.58 10.80
CA ASP A 112 -8.18 -5.15 11.98
C ASP A 112 -7.42 -4.07 12.77
N ASN A 113 -7.83 -3.82 14.02
CA ASN A 113 -7.21 -2.80 14.85
C ASN A 113 -5.85 -3.20 15.47
N GLN A 114 -5.41 -4.44 15.29
CA GLN A 114 -4.19 -5.01 15.86
C GLN A 114 -3.36 -5.77 14.83
N ASN A 115 -3.99 -6.35 13.81
CA ASN A 115 -3.37 -7.28 12.87
C ASN A 115 -3.50 -6.79 11.42
N LEU A 116 -2.44 -7.01 10.66
CA LEU A 116 -2.43 -6.89 9.21
C LEU A 116 -1.75 -8.12 8.62
N THR A 117 -2.45 -8.79 7.70
CA THR A 117 -1.89 -9.90 6.92
C THR A 117 -2.01 -9.56 5.44
N ILE A 118 -0.88 -9.57 4.74
CA ILE A 118 -0.82 -9.40 3.30
C ILE A 118 -0.24 -10.67 2.65
N VAL A 119 -0.78 -11.03 1.50
CA VAL A 119 -0.37 -12.22 0.73
C VAL A 119 0.05 -11.77 -0.67
N SER A 120 1.20 -12.22 -1.16
CA SER A 120 1.65 -11.87 -2.51
C SER A 120 0.61 -12.29 -3.54
N ASN A 121 0.19 -11.38 -4.41
CA ASN A 121 -0.86 -11.65 -5.39
C ASN A 121 -0.28 -12.30 -6.66
N ASP A 122 0.39 -13.43 -6.47
CA ASP A 122 1.10 -14.19 -7.49
C ASP A 122 1.05 -15.70 -7.16
N GLN A 123 1.74 -16.51 -7.96
CA GLN A 123 1.77 -17.96 -7.79
C GLN A 123 2.44 -18.42 -6.49
N ASP A 124 3.40 -17.67 -5.96
CA ASP A 124 4.08 -18.04 -4.72
C ASP A 124 3.10 -17.90 -3.54
N GLY A 125 2.38 -16.78 -3.47
CA GLY A 125 1.39 -16.58 -2.40
C GLY A 125 2.03 -16.47 -1.01
N ALA A 126 3.28 -15.99 -0.94
CA ALA A 126 3.95 -15.77 0.34
C ALA A 126 3.19 -14.75 1.19
N ARG A 127 3.02 -15.08 2.47
CA ARG A 127 2.25 -14.30 3.46
C ARG A 127 3.19 -13.53 4.37
N THR A 128 2.86 -12.28 4.66
CA THR A 128 3.54 -11.46 5.68
C THR A 128 2.53 -10.97 6.70
N ILE A 129 2.85 -11.20 7.97
CA ILE A 129 1.96 -10.93 9.10
C ILE A 129 2.59 -9.84 9.97
N PHE A 130 1.80 -8.84 10.31
CA PHE A 130 2.18 -7.69 11.11
C PHE A 130 1.23 -7.49 12.29
N LYS A 131 1.76 -6.81 13.32
CA LYS A 131 1.01 -6.30 14.46
C LYS A 131 1.25 -4.81 14.67
N ARG A 132 0.28 -4.11 15.26
CA ARG A 132 0.47 -2.72 15.71
C ARG A 132 1.42 -2.64 16.89
#